data_AF-A0AA95DZP3-F1
#
_entry.id   AF-A0AA95DZP3-F1
#
_cell.length_a   1.000
_cell.length_b   1.000
_cell.length_c   1.000
_cell.angle_alpha   90.00
_cell.angle_beta   90.00
_cell.angle_gamma   90.00
#
_symmetry.space_group_name_H-M   'P 1'
#
loop_
_entity.id
_entity.type
_entity.pdbx_description
1 polymer ?
#
loop_
_entity_poly.entity_id
_entity_poly.type
_entity_poly.pdbx_seq_one_letter_code
_entity_poly.pdbx_strand_id
1 'polypeptide(L)'
;MPINELDVTLMNLLDEQYTKTPFYGVKRMTAYLRQLGYRVNHKRVRRLLRQMGLDAIYQRPNTSKPNSEHQVYPYLLRNVPITRCNQVWSTDITYIRLSKGFVYLMAVIDWYSRYVLDWSLSTTLEADFCIDTVGKLLHNGLRCEIFNTDQGSQFTSPRFTTPLIDSGIAVSMDGRGRALDNIFVERLWRSVKYECVYLC
;
A
#
# COMPACT_ATOMS: atom_id res chain seq x y z
N MET A 1 -11.66 -13.84 -10.11
CA MET A 1 -12.44 -13.64 -11.36
C MET A 1 -11.55 -12.91 -12.35
N PRO A 2 -11.45 -13.36 -13.62
CA PRO A 2 -10.68 -12.64 -14.62
C PRO A 2 -11.27 -11.24 -14.79
N ILE A 3 -10.39 -10.25 -14.86
CA ILE A 3 -10.77 -8.85 -15.01
C ILE A 3 -11.09 -8.64 -16.48
N ASN A 4 -12.34 -8.26 -16.76
CA ASN A 4 -12.78 -7.94 -18.11
C ASN A 4 -12.03 -6.68 -18.61
N GLU A 5 -11.77 -6.57 -19.91
CA GLU A 5 -11.11 -5.43 -20.57
C GLU A 5 -11.69 -4.07 -20.16
N LEU A 6 -13.01 -4.00 -19.94
CA LEU A 6 -13.64 -2.79 -19.44
C LEU A 6 -13.18 -2.45 -18.01
N ASP A 7 -13.05 -3.43 -17.12
CA ASP A 7 -12.52 -3.17 -15.77
C ASP A 7 -11.06 -2.72 -15.84
N VAL A 8 -10.23 -3.29 -16.72
CA VAL A 8 -8.84 -2.81 -16.95
C VAL A 8 -8.83 -1.35 -17.39
N THR A 9 -9.67 -1.01 -18.37
CA THR A 9 -9.79 0.38 -18.87
C THR A 9 -10.21 1.35 -17.77
N LEU A 10 -11.19 0.97 -16.95
CA LEU A 10 -11.64 1.80 -15.84
C LEU A 10 -10.58 1.93 -14.73
N MET A 11 -9.87 0.85 -14.42
CA MET A 11 -8.77 0.85 -13.44
C MET A 11 -7.66 1.80 -13.89
N ASN A 12 -7.32 1.80 -15.18
CA ASN A 12 -6.33 2.71 -15.75
C ASN A 12 -6.73 4.19 -15.60
N LEU A 13 -7.97 4.53 -15.96
CA LEU A 13 -8.48 5.89 -15.79
C LEU A 13 -8.54 6.33 -14.32
N LEU A 14 -8.87 5.40 -13.43
CA LEU A 14 -8.90 5.64 -11.99
C LEU A 14 -7.49 5.87 -11.42
N ASP A 15 -6.50 5.09 -11.86
CA ASP A 15 -5.10 5.21 -11.45
C ASP A 15 -4.56 6.60 -11.84
N GLU A 16 -4.71 6.98 -13.11
CA GLU A 16 -4.28 8.29 -13.61
C GLU A 16 -4.94 9.46 -12.88
N GLN A 17 -6.26 9.35 -12.62
CA GLN A 17 -6.98 10.37 -11.88
C GLN A 17 -6.56 10.41 -10.41
N TYR A 18 -6.28 9.25 -9.80
CA TYR A 18 -5.81 9.16 -8.42
C TYR A 18 -4.44 9.82 -8.26
N THR A 19 -3.49 9.56 -9.16
CA THR A 19 -2.17 10.20 -9.15
C THR A 19 -2.27 11.73 -9.21
N LYS A 20 -3.26 12.28 -9.94
CA LYS A 20 -3.52 13.73 -10.01
C LYS A 20 -4.29 14.26 -8.81
N THR A 21 -5.18 13.45 -8.24
CA THR A 21 -6.14 13.85 -7.20
C THR A 21 -6.26 12.82 -6.08
N PRO A 22 -5.20 12.61 -5.27
CA PRO A 22 -5.16 11.54 -4.26
C PRO A 22 -6.22 11.72 -3.14
N PHE A 23 -6.80 12.92 -3.03
CA PHE A 23 -7.89 13.25 -2.11
C PHE A 23 -9.29 12.94 -2.67
N TYR A 24 -9.42 12.40 -3.90
CA TYR A 24 -10.71 12.05 -4.48
C TYR A 24 -11.25 10.73 -3.93
N GLY A 25 -12.30 10.80 -3.11
CA GLY A 25 -13.08 9.64 -2.69
C GLY A 25 -13.89 8.98 -3.81
N VAL A 26 -14.43 7.79 -3.51
CA VAL A 26 -15.26 6.96 -4.43
C VAL A 26 -16.32 7.79 -5.17
N LYS A 27 -16.98 8.74 -4.51
CA LYS A 27 -18.02 9.58 -5.12
C LYS A 27 -17.46 10.46 -6.25
N ARG A 28 -16.33 11.15 -6.01
CA ARG A 28 -15.67 11.99 -7.02
C ARG A 28 -15.10 11.16 -8.16
N MET A 29 -14.49 10.03 -7.85
CA MET A 29 -14.02 9.07 -8.86
C MET A 29 -15.16 8.52 -9.72
N THR A 30 -16.33 8.26 -9.13
CA THR A 30 -17.52 7.84 -9.89
C THR A 30 -18.02 8.95 -10.80
N ALA A 31 -18.02 10.20 -10.33
CA ALA A 31 -18.43 11.35 -11.15
C ALA A 31 -17.47 11.57 -12.32
N TYR A 32 -16.16 11.47 -12.08
CA TYR A 32 -15.13 11.55 -13.12
C TYR A 32 -15.35 10.53 -14.25
N LEU A 33 -15.52 9.25 -13.91
CA LEU A 33 -15.78 8.22 -14.94
C LEU A 33 -17.09 8.46 -15.70
N ARG A 34 -18.13 8.99 -15.05
CA ARG A 34 -19.39 9.33 -15.71
C ARG A 34 -19.24 10.52 -16.67
N GLN A 35 -18.41 11.49 -16.32
CA GLN A 35 -18.11 12.63 -17.19
C GLN A 35 -17.41 12.19 -18.48
N LEU A 36 -16.62 11.11 -18.42
CA LEU A 36 -16.02 10.46 -19.58
C LEU A 36 -16.99 9.56 -20.37
N GLY A 37 -18.28 9.50 -19.99
CA GLY A 37 -19.30 8.72 -20.69
C GLY A 37 -19.50 7.28 -20.19
N TYR A 38 -18.76 6.84 -19.16
CA TYR A 38 -18.90 5.47 -18.64
C TYR A 38 -20.12 5.34 -17.71
N ARG A 39 -20.99 4.37 -18.01
CA ARG A 39 -22.13 4.00 -17.15
C ARG A 39 -21.67 3.11 -15.99
N VAL A 40 -21.12 3.74 -14.95
CA VAL A 40 -20.64 3.05 -13.74
C VAL A 40 -21.40 3.48 -12.48
N ASN A 41 -21.45 2.58 -11.51
CA ASN A 41 -21.99 2.85 -10.18
C ASN A 41 -20.85 2.88 -9.13
N HIS A 42 -21.11 3.52 -8.01
CA HIS A 42 -20.14 3.68 -6.92
C HIS A 42 -19.68 2.34 -6.31
N LYS A 43 -20.49 1.28 -6.40
CA LYS A 43 -20.10 -0.06 -5.89
C LYS A 43 -18.99 -0.66 -6.76
N ARG A 44 -19.11 -0.56 -8.08
CA ARG A 44 -18.07 -1.00 -9.03
C ARG A 44 -16.79 -0.20 -8.85
N VAL A 45 -16.89 1.13 -8.80
CA VAL A 45 -15.72 2.01 -8.57
C VAL A 45 -15.02 1.66 -7.24
N ARG A 46 -15.78 1.47 -6.16
CA ARG A 46 -15.23 1.03 -4.87
C ARG A 46 -14.53 -0.32 -4.96
N ARG A 47 -15.11 -1.29 -5.66
CA ARG A 47 -14.49 -2.61 -5.87
C ARG A 47 -13.16 -2.47 -6.61
N LEU A 48 -13.13 -1.71 -7.70
CA LEU A 48 -11.91 -1.50 -8.50
C LEU A 48 -10.83 -0.78 -7.71
N LEU A 49 -11.16 0.32 -7.02
CA LEU A 49 -10.22 1.03 -6.16
C LEU A 49 -9.62 0.11 -5.08
N ARG A 50 -10.45 -0.68 -4.40
CA ARG A 50 -9.97 -1.68 -3.41
C ARG A 50 -9.06 -2.73 -4.03
N GLN A 51 -9.41 -3.21 -5.22
CA GLN A 51 -8.62 -4.20 -5.93
C GLN A 51 -7.24 -3.67 -6.35
N MET A 52 -7.15 -2.37 -6.60
CA MET A 52 -5.91 -1.65 -6.89
C MET A 52 -5.15 -1.20 -5.62
N GLY A 53 -5.70 -1.41 -4.43
CA GLY A 53 -5.13 -0.87 -3.18
C GLY A 53 -5.26 0.65 -3.04
N LEU A 54 -6.03 1.32 -3.90
CA LEU A 54 -6.18 2.78 -3.88
C LEU A 54 -7.30 3.19 -2.92
N ASP A 55 -6.96 4.01 -1.93
CA ASP A 55 -7.94 4.62 -1.03
C ASP A 55 -7.70 6.12 -0.92
N ALA A 56 -8.79 6.89 -0.82
CA ALA A 56 -8.68 8.35 -0.85
C ALA A 56 -8.09 8.90 0.45
N ILE A 57 -7.15 9.83 0.31
CA ILE A 57 -6.42 10.43 1.42
C ILE A 57 -7.23 11.61 1.99
N TYR A 58 -7.89 11.37 3.11
CA TYR A 58 -8.54 12.41 3.92
C TYR A 58 -8.70 11.92 5.37
N GLN A 59 -8.81 12.84 6.34
CA GLN A 59 -9.09 12.50 7.73
C GLN A 59 -10.48 11.86 7.83
N ARG A 60 -10.54 10.55 8.11
CA ARG A 60 -11.79 9.84 8.35
C ARG A 60 -12.17 9.93 9.84
N PRO A 61 -13.44 10.18 10.19
CA PRO A 61 -13.92 9.92 11.54
C PRO A 61 -13.66 8.46 11.92
N ASN A 62 -13.12 8.23 13.11
CA ASN A 62 -12.74 6.90 13.59
C ASN A 62 -14.00 6.07 13.94
N THR A 63 -14.58 5.42 12.94
CA THR A 63 -15.79 4.59 13.09
C THR A 63 -15.51 3.15 12.70
N SER A 64 -14.86 2.37 13.57
CA SER A 64 -14.90 0.91 13.44
C SER A 64 -14.62 0.19 14.75
N LYS A 65 -15.48 -0.79 15.06
CA LYS A 65 -15.18 -1.87 16.00
C LYS A 65 -14.19 -2.86 15.34
N PRO A 66 -13.20 -3.40 16.06
CA PRO A 66 -12.24 -4.38 15.51
C PRO A 66 -12.94 -5.68 15.07
N ASN A 67 -12.45 -6.29 14.00
CA ASN A 67 -12.76 -7.69 13.66
C ASN A 67 -11.70 -8.58 14.31
N SER A 68 -12.12 -9.66 14.98
CA SER A 68 -11.36 -10.33 16.06
C SER A 68 -10.48 -11.52 15.61
N GLU A 69 -10.23 -11.71 14.33
CA GLU A 69 -9.57 -12.94 13.84
C GLU A 69 -8.04 -12.84 13.70
N HIS A 70 -7.45 -11.64 13.75
CA HIS A 70 -5.99 -11.46 13.61
C HIS A 70 -5.41 -10.56 14.71
N GLN A 71 -4.18 -10.89 15.14
CA GLN A 71 -3.46 -10.12 16.16
C GLN A 71 -3.09 -8.75 15.59
N VAL A 72 -3.77 -7.70 16.09
CA VAL A 72 -3.48 -6.32 15.73
C VAL A 72 -2.40 -5.80 16.69
N TYR A 73 -1.26 -5.40 16.13
CA TYR A 73 -0.16 -4.82 16.91
C TYR A 73 -0.45 -3.34 17.22
N PRO A 74 0.00 -2.82 18.39
CA PRO A 74 -0.14 -1.41 18.71
C PRO A 74 0.68 -0.56 17.73
N TYR A 75 0.22 0.66 17.51
CA TYR A 75 1.00 1.63 16.75
C TYR A 75 2.08 2.26 17.63
N LEU A 76 3.33 2.09 17.25
CA LEU A 76 4.47 2.47 18.07
C LEU A 76 5.03 3.86 17.72
N LEU A 77 4.69 4.41 16.56
CA LEU A 77 5.33 5.62 16.03
C LEU A 77 4.73 6.93 16.55
N ARG A 78 3.90 6.89 17.60
CA ARG A 78 3.30 8.10 18.16
C ARG A 78 4.35 8.87 18.95
N ASN A 79 4.64 10.11 18.52
CA ASN A 79 5.65 10.98 19.13
C ASN A 79 7.08 10.40 19.08
N VAL A 80 7.36 9.49 18.14
CA VAL A 80 8.70 8.95 17.94
C VAL A 80 9.44 9.81 16.92
N PRO A 81 10.49 10.56 17.32
CA PRO A 81 11.32 11.27 16.37
C PRO A 81 12.17 10.27 15.56
N ILE A 82 12.11 10.36 14.24
CA ILE A 82 12.88 9.52 13.33
C ILE A 82 14.17 10.26 12.98
N THR A 83 15.30 9.83 13.56
CA THR A 83 16.56 10.60 13.56
C THR A 83 17.75 9.88 12.94
N ARG A 84 17.60 8.60 12.57
CA ARG A 84 18.68 7.80 11.94
C ARG A 84 18.13 6.72 11.01
N CYS A 85 18.97 6.26 10.09
CA CYS A 85 18.70 5.07 9.27
C CYS A 85 18.44 3.84 10.15
N ASN A 86 17.60 2.93 9.65
CA ASN A 86 17.22 1.67 10.28
C ASN A 86 16.47 1.81 11.61
N GLN A 87 16.04 3.01 11.97
CA GLN A 87 15.17 3.19 13.13
C GLN A 87 13.76 2.68 12.81
N VAL A 88 13.22 3.07 11.65
CA VAL A 88 11.89 2.65 11.22
C VAL A 88 11.93 2.29 9.74
N TRP A 89 11.50 1.08 9.44
CA TRP A 89 11.17 0.68 8.08
C TRP A 89 9.66 0.60 7.93
N SER A 90 9.15 0.82 6.73
CA SER A 90 7.79 0.41 6.39
C SER A 90 7.74 -0.33 5.08
N THR A 91 6.65 -1.04 4.89
CA THR A 91 6.31 -1.60 3.58
C THR A 91 4.96 -1.08 3.12
N ASP A 92 4.82 -0.96 1.80
CA ASP A 92 3.53 -0.74 1.17
C ASP A 92 3.45 -1.51 -0.16
N ILE A 93 2.24 -1.73 -0.63
CA ILE A 93 1.96 -2.39 -1.91
C ILE A 93 1.15 -1.44 -2.78
N THR A 94 1.61 -1.22 -4.00
CA THR A 94 0.86 -0.49 -5.02
C THR A 94 0.58 -1.35 -6.25
N TYR A 95 -0.43 -0.96 -6.98
CA TYR A 95 -0.74 -1.49 -8.31
C TYR A 95 0.11 -0.79 -9.37
N ILE A 96 0.71 -1.54 -10.30
CA ILE A 96 1.38 -1.04 -11.50
C ILE A 96 0.68 -1.55 -12.75
N ARG A 97 0.22 -0.59 -13.59
CA ARG A 97 -0.42 -0.87 -14.87
C ARG A 97 0.58 -1.43 -15.88
N LEU A 98 0.16 -2.44 -16.64
CA LEU A 98 0.85 -2.93 -17.84
C LEU A 98 -0.02 -2.73 -19.09
N SER A 99 0.55 -2.95 -20.28
CA SER A 99 -0.19 -2.88 -21.55
C SER A 99 -1.35 -3.89 -21.62
N LYS A 100 -1.17 -5.07 -21.00
CA LYS A 100 -2.18 -6.11 -20.87
C LYS A 100 -2.25 -6.60 -19.42
N GLY A 101 -3.04 -5.90 -18.60
CA GLY A 101 -3.22 -6.23 -17.18
C GLY A 101 -2.37 -5.38 -16.27
N PHE A 102 -1.90 -5.97 -15.16
CA PHE A 102 -1.19 -5.27 -14.10
C PHE A 102 -0.47 -6.24 -13.19
N VAL A 103 0.40 -5.68 -12.37
CA VAL A 103 1.11 -6.36 -11.29
C VAL A 103 1.01 -5.54 -10.01
N TYR A 104 1.20 -6.20 -8.88
CA TYR A 104 1.41 -5.59 -7.58
C TYR A 104 2.90 -5.40 -7.36
N LEU A 105 3.29 -4.19 -6.95
CA LEU A 105 4.64 -3.82 -6.57
C LEU A 105 4.64 -3.54 -5.07
N MET A 106 5.47 -4.27 -4.34
CA MET A 106 5.78 -3.95 -2.95
C MET A 106 7.15 -3.29 -2.86
N ALA A 107 7.30 -2.35 -1.93
CA ALA A 107 8.59 -1.80 -1.57
C ALA A 107 8.74 -1.73 -0.04
N VAL A 108 9.94 -2.05 0.44
CA VAL A 108 10.37 -1.80 1.83
C VAL A 108 11.24 -0.54 1.82
N ILE A 109 10.86 0.47 2.61
CA ILE A 109 11.50 1.79 2.65
C ILE A 109 11.99 2.12 4.05
N ASP A 110 13.17 2.72 4.14
CA ASP A 110 13.68 3.32 5.37
C ASP A 110 13.13 4.75 5.56
N TRP A 111 12.55 5.02 6.73
CA TRP A 111 11.90 6.30 7.03
C TRP A 111 12.83 7.46 7.29
N TYR A 112 14.13 7.25 7.48
CA TYR A 112 15.03 8.38 7.65
C TYR A 112 15.61 8.81 6.31
N SER A 113 16.23 7.85 5.61
CA SER A 113 16.93 8.06 4.34
C SER A 113 16.01 8.15 3.13
N ARG A 114 14.76 7.66 3.23
CA ARG A 114 13.83 7.46 2.09
C ARG A 114 14.31 6.42 1.07
N TYR A 115 15.35 5.65 1.41
CA TYR A 115 15.90 4.65 0.52
C TYR A 115 14.99 3.41 0.46
N VAL A 116 14.75 2.91 -0.75
CA VAL A 116 14.07 1.62 -0.97
C VAL A 116 15.09 0.51 -0.74
N LEU A 117 14.92 -0.24 0.34
CA LEU A 117 15.83 -1.29 0.77
C LEU A 117 15.70 -2.54 -0.09
N ASP A 118 14.46 -2.92 -0.42
CA ASP A 118 14.14 -4.00 -1.34
C ASP A 118 12.73 -3.81 -1.91
N TRP A 119 12.44 -4.47 -3.02
CA TRP A 119 11.14 -4.44 -3.70
C TRP A 119 10.87 -5.73 -4.46
N SER A 120 9.61 -6.00 -4.73
CA SER A 120 9.20 -7.21 -5.46
C SER A 120 7.89 -7.03 -6.20
N LEU A 121 7.69 -7.86 -7.23
CA LEU A 121 6.49 -7.87 -8.07
C LEU A 121 5.71 -9.17 -7.91
N SER A 122 4.39 -9.07 -7.95
CA SER A 122 3.50 -10.23 -7.99
C SER A 122 2.30 -9.98 -8.91
N THR A 123 1.76 -11.02 -9.53
CA THR A 123 0.49 -10.96 -10.27
C THR A 123 -0.72 -11.12 -9.35
N THR A 124 -0.51 -11.55 -8.09
CA THR A 124 -1.54 -11.76 -7.07
C THR A 124 -1.25 -10.91 -5.82
N LEU A 125 -2.30 -10.52 -5.10
CA LEU A 125 -2.19 -9.80 -3.83
C LEU A 125 -2.06 -10.80 -2.65
N GLU A 126 -1.17 -11.77 -2.79
CA GLU A 126 -0.90 -12.80 -1.77
C GLU A 126 0.21 -12.33 -0.83
N ALA A 127 0.25 -12.85 0.41
CA ALA A 127 1.24 -12.41 1.40
C ALA A 127 2.66 -12.96 1.13
N ASP A 128 2.80 -14.00 0.30
CA ASP A 128 4.04 -14.74 0.14
C ASP A 128 5.18 -13.89 -0.41
N PHE A 129 4.93 -13.10 -1.47
CA PHE A 129 5.97 -12.23 -2.02
C PHE A 129 6.42 -11.15 -1.03
N CYS A 130 5.53 -10.73 -0.12
CA CYS A 130 5.88 -9.80 0.95
C CYS A 130 6.79 -10.43 2.00
N ILE A 131 6.47 -11.65 2.41
CA ILE A 131 7.25 -12.42 3.36
C ILE A 131 8.65 -12.68 2.78
N ASP A 132 8.73 -13.07 1.51
CA ASP A 132 10.01 -13.36 0.85
C ASP A 132 10.91 -12.12 0.77
N THR A 133 10.33 -10.95 0.46
CA THR A 133 11.07 -9.69 0.34
C THR A 133 11.65 -9.26 1.69
N VAL A 134 10.83 -9.27 2.74
CA VAL A 134 11.31 -8.95 4.10
C VAL A 134 12.28 -10.01 4.59
N GLY A 135 12.00 -11.29 4.34
CA GLY A 135 12.86 -12.41 4.69
C GLY A 135 14.26 -12.28 4.11
N LYS A 136 14.40 -11.88 2.84
CA LYS A 136 15.70 -11.61 2.20
C LYS A 136 16.51 -10.54 2.93
N LEU A 137 15.87 -9.41 3.28
CA LEU A 137 16.52 -8.35 4.06
C LEU A 137 17.05 -8.89 5.40
N LEU A 138 16.23 -9.67 6.10
CA LEU A 138 16.61 -10.27 7.39
C LEU A 138 17.71 -11.32 7.25
N HIS A 139 17.65 -12.16 6.20
CA HIS A 139 18.69 -13.15 5.90
C HIS A 139 20.04 -12.49 5.57
N ASN A 140 20.02 -11.33 4.92
CA ASN A 140 21.21 -10.54 4.62
C ASN A 140 21.76 -9.76 5.84
N GLY A 141 21.22 -9.98 7.03
CA GLY A 141 21.68 -9.36 8.28
C GLY A 141 21.20 -7.92 8.49
N LEU A 142 20.37 -7.37 7.60
CA LEU A 142 19.80 -6.03 7.79
C LEU A 142 18.73 -6.08 8.88
N ARG A 143 18.70 -5.07 9.74
CA ARG A 143 17.73 -4.96 10.85
C ARG A 143 17.24 -3.54 10.98
N CYS A 144 16.01 -3.38 11.47
CA CYS A 144 15.49 -2.12 11.99
C CYS A 144 15.00 -2.28 13.43
N GLU A 145 14.73 -1.16 14.09
CA GLU A 145 14.14 -1.18 15.43
C GLU A 145 12.63 -1.40 15.38
N ILE A 146 11.94 -0.73 14.44
CA ILE A 146 10.50 -0.83 14.26
C ILE A 146 10.19 -1.10 12.78
N PHE A 147 9.37 -2.12 12.53
CA PHE A 147 8.80 -2.37 11.21
C PHE A 147 7.33 -1.98 11.22
N ASN A 148 6.96 -0.98 10.40
CA ASN A 148 5.62 -0.44 10.32
C ASN A 148 4.88 -0.98 9.09
N THR A 149 3.68 -1.52 9.29
CA THR A 149 2.80 -1.97 8.20
C THR A 149 1.40 -1.40 8.35
N ASP A 150 0.59 -1.45 7.30
CA ASP A 150 -0.84 -1.27 7.45
C ASP A 150 -1.48 -2.52 8.14
N GLN A 151 -2.78 -2.42 8.43
CA GLN A 151 -3.60 -3.53 8.95
C GLN A 151 -4.16 -4.43 7.84
N GLY A 152 -3.50 -4.50 6.69
CA GLY A 152 -3.84 -5.41 5.61
C GLY A 152 -3.72 -6.87 6.07
N SER A 153 -4.61 -7.73 5.58
CA SER A 153 -4.63 -9.16 5.92
C SER A 153 -3.30 -9.86 5.61
N GLN A 154 -2.51 -9.31 4.67
CA GLN A 154 -1.19 -9.80 4.30
C GLN A 154 -0.17 -9.66 5.43
N PHE A 155 -0.25 -8.58 6.21
CA PHE A 155 0.75 -8.24 7.24
C PHE A 155 0.32 -8.61 8.66
N THR A 156 -0.95 -8.99 8.86
CA THR A 156 -1.46 -9.48 10.15
C THR A 156 -1.27 -10.99 10.35
N SER A 157 -0.73 -11.69 9.34
CA SER A 157 -0.47 -13.14 9.41
C SER A 157 0.77 -13.45 10.26
N PRO A 158 0.76 -14.49 11.10
CA PRO A 158 1.95 -14.97 11.81
C PRO A 158 3.12 -15.27 10.87
N ARG A 159 2.85 -15.72 9.64
CA ARG A 159 3.90 -15.97 8.64
C ARG A 159 4.72 -14.70 8.31
N PHE A 160 4.13 -13.53 8.49
CA PHE A 160 4.81 -12.24 8.29
C PHE A 160 5.41 -11.69 9.59
N THR A 161 4.69 -11.77 10.71
CA THR A 161 5.12 -11.14 11.97
C THR A 161 6.15 -11.95 12.75
N THR A 162 6.11 -13.28 12.70
CA THR A 162 7.03 -14.14 13.45
C THR A 162 8.50 -13.89 13.09
N PRO A 163 8.92 -13.85 11.80
CA PRO A 163 10.32 -13.58 11.45
C PRO A 163 10.85 -12.23 11.96
N LEU A 164 9.98 -11.20 12.04
CA LEU A 164 10.32 -9.89 12.58
C LEU A 164 10.55 -9.97 14.09
N ILE A 165 9.64 -10.62 14.81
CA ILE A 165 9.70 -10.78 16.27
C ILE A 165 10.91 -11.62 16.67
N ASP A 166 11.16 -12.74 15.98
CA ASP A 166 12.32 -13.61 16.22
C ASP A 166 13.64 -12.88 15.96
N SER A 167 13.61 -11.86 15.09
CA SER A 167 14.75 -10.97 14.82
C SER A 167 14.87 -9.80 15.81
N GLY A 168 14.02 -9.73 16.84
CA GLY A 168 14.00 -8.66 17.84
C GLY A 168 13.42 -7.33 17.33
N ILE A 169 12.69 -7.34 16.22
CA ILE A 169 12.13 -6.14 15.59
C ILE A 169 10.73 -5.89 16.14
N ALA A 170 10.47 -4.65 16.58
CA ALA A 170 9.15 -4.28 17.06
C ALA A 170 8.18 -4.07 15.88
N VAL A 171 7.05 -4.77 15.90
CA VAL A 171 6.00 -4.63 14.86
C VAL A 171 5.06 -3.50 15.25
N SER A 172 4.91 -2.52 14.36
CA SER A 172 3.95 -1.42 14.47
C SER A 172 2.92 -1.52 13.35
N MET A 173 1.63 -1.30 13.67
CA MET A 173 0.56 -1.31 12.67
C MET A 173 -0.22 -0.01 12.64
N ASP A 174 -0.38 0.56 11.44
CA ASP A 174 -1.17 1.76 11.23
C ASP A 174 -2.66 1.48 11.47
N GLY A 175 -3.30 2.34 12.25
CA GLY A 175 -4.76 2.37 12.27
C GLY A 175 -5.27 2.85 10.91
N ARG A 176 -6.37 2.27 10.40
CA ARG A 176 -6.97 2.72 9.13
C ARG A 176 -7.23 4.22 9.15
N GLY A 177 -6.52 4.99 8.31
CA GLY A 177 -6.72 6.42 8.13
C GLY A 177 -5.63 7.36 8.67
N ARG A 178 -4.40 6.88 8.91
CA ARG A 178 -3.27 7.78 9.20
C ARG A 178 -2.62 8.28 7.92
N ALA A 179 -2.74 9.58 7.70
CA ALA A 179 -2.31 10.24 6.48
C ALA A 179 -0.80 10.55 6.44
N LEU A 180 -0.10 10.61 7.57
CA LEU A 180 1.31 11.04 7.63
C LEU A 180 2.27 9.95 7.17
N ASP A 181 2.01 8.71 7.59
CA ASP A 181 2.81 7.53 7.24
C ASP A 181 2.74 7.25 5.73
N ASN A 182 1.59 7.57 5.13
CA ASN A 182 1.33 7.48 3.69
C ASN A 182 2.08 8.52 2.84
N ILE A 183 2.60 9.64 3.38
CA ILE A 183 3.16 10.72 2.54
C ILE A 183 4.45 10.27 1.83
N PHE A 184 5.34 9.58 2.52
CA PHE A 184 6.63 9.16 1.94
C PHE A 184 6.44 8.06 0.89
N VAL A 185 5.56 7.12 1.21
CA VAL A 185 5.17 6.02 0.34
C VAL A 185 4.43 6.54 -0.89
N GLU A 186 3.52 7.50 -0.74
CA GLU A 186 2.83 8.14 -1.87
C GLU A 186 3.81 8.86 -2.80
N ARG A 187 4.79 9.59 -2.24
CA ARG A 187 5.83 10.24 -3.06
C ARG A 187 6.63 9.23 -3.86
N LEU A 188 7.03 8.11 -3.23
CA LEU A 188 7.69 7.01 -3.93
C LEU A 188 6.83 6.50 -5.08
N TRP A 189 5.55 6.18 -4.83
CA TRP A 189 4.66 5.68 -5.87
C TRP A 189 4.37 6.68 -6.96
N ARG A 190 4.29 7.97 -6.62
CA ARG A 190 4.14 9.03 -7.61
C ARG A 190 5.33 9.04 -8.56
N SER A 191 6.57 9.02 -8.06
CA SER A 191 7.76 8.97 -8.92
C SER A 191 7.80 7.68 -9.73
N VAL A 192 7.62 6.51 -9.11
CA VAL A 192 7.63 5.23 -9.84
C VAL A 192 6.58 5.19 -10.95
N LYS A 193 5.33 5.53 -10.64
CA LYS A 193 4.23 5.48 -11.61
C LYS A 193 4.40 6.54 -12.69
N TYR A 194 4.65 7.78 -12.30
CA TYR A 194 4.66 8.89 -13.24
C TYR A 194 5.92 8.92 -14.09
N GLU A 195 7.09 8.79 -13.47
CA GLU A 195 8.39 8.96 -14.14
C GLU A 195 8.84 7.67 -14.84
N CYS A 196 8.61 6.50 -14.22
CA CYS A 196 9.17 5.24 -14.73
C CYS A 196 8.17 4.36 -15.48
N VAL A 197 6.86 4.56 -15.31
CA VAL A 197 5.84 3.70 -15.93
C VAL A 197 4.99 4.45 -16.95
N TYR A 198 4.57 5.68 -16.67
CA TYR A 198 3.67 6.43 -17.57
C TYR A 198 4.39 7.29 -18.62
N LEU A 199 5.64 7.69 -18.38
CA LEU A 199 6.45 8.49 -19.31
C LEU A 199 7.41 7.65 -20.16
N CYS A 200 7.45 6.33 -19.95
CA CYS A 200 8.28 5.38 -20.70
C CYS A 200 7.58 4.83 -21.94
#